data_AF-A0A4Y2Q9M4-F1
#
_entry.id   AF-A0A4Y2Q9M4-F1
#
_cell.length_a   1.000
_cell.length_b   1.000
_cell.length_c   1.000
_cell.angle_alpha   90.00
_cell.angle_beta   90.00
_cell.angle_gamma   90.00
#
_symmetry.space_group_name_H-M   'P 1'
#
loop_
_entity.id
_entity.type
_entity.pdbx_description
1 polymer ?
#
loop_
_entity_poly.entity_id
_entity_poly.type
_entity_poly.pdbx_seq_one_letter_code
_entity_poly.pdbx_strand_id
1 'polypeptide(L)'
;MKFARCIATNGELNISAFESLLLIWNQLFHQVCLFQVAPTTDSAVNSSDSMAASEIIENPISETGEATLPPSCPVSANDAEKVSKPEQKHENGGSEPKQEILELKDIPGPWPSLPFIGTSWQYFKGARYYNMDMYKSNEDKYRRYGPIMKEEFQWGKPVIQLFDPRDFEKVFLNQTVYPLRRIMEFLVHYRNSRPEKYDSPGLANALNEEWYKLRNILFPVISKSRAISFLTSRMDSVADDFSELLRASRDPETLVIENIQDLAYRMALEGVYMMSLDTRLGCLDPNLQENTAASDMILSVKLLFQAFHELFYGLPLWKWYETESYKKLDKAESLMYEATNRQIQEVIEKLRNNPDDDEEGVLRTLIKRNQLTDQQLIVSVIDLISGGIFTVRNVNY
;
A
#
# COMPACT_ATOMS: atom_id res chain seq x y z
N MET A 1 -11.96 -26.76 2.88
CA MET A 1 -11.96 -27.35 1.50
C MET A 1 -13.10 -26.82 0.64
N LYS A 2 -14.09 -26.12 1.23
CA LYS A 2 -15.23 -25.55 0.51
C LYS A 2 -14.93 -24.16 -0.03
N PHE A 3 -14.11 -23.35 0.65
CA PHE A 3 -13.64 -22.05 0.14
C PHE A 3 -12.92 -22.18 -1.22
N ALA A 4 -12.04 -23.18 -1.35
CA ALA A 4 -11.39 -23.53 -2.62
C ALA A 4 -12.36 -24.00 -3.72
N ARG A 5 -13.52 -24.56 -3.35
CA ARG A 5 -14.58 -24.95 -4.30
C ARG A 5 -15.45 -23.78 -4.72
N CYS A 6 -15.66 -22.78 -3.87
CA CYS A 6 -16.42 -21.57 -4.20
C CYS A 6 -15.70 -20.70 -5.24
N ILE A 7 -14.38 -20.83 -5.32
CA ILE A 7 -13.49 -20.13 -6.27
C ILE A 7 -13.24 -20.96 -7.56
N ALA A 8 -13.65 -22.23 -7.58
CA ALA A 8 -13.41 -23.15 -8.70
C ALA A 8 -14.60 -23.20 -9.66
N THR A 9 -14.56 -22.42 -10.74
CA THR A 9 -15.30 -22.78 -11.96
C THR A 9 -14.58 -23.96 -12.63
N ASN A 10 -15.28 -25.09 -12.78
CA ASN A 10 -14.85 -26.30 -13.51
C ASN A 10 -13.72 -27.15 -12.92
N GLY A 11 -13.64 -27.29 -11.59
CA GLY A 11 -12.86 -28.37 -10.97
C GLY A 11 -11.33 -28.19 -11.02
N GLU A 12 -10.84 -27.08 -11.55
CA GLU A 12 -9.47 -26.63 -11.32
C GLU A 12 -9.46 -25.68 -10.10
N LEU A 13 -8.63 -26.00 -9.12
CA LEU A 13 -8.37 -25.13 -7.98
C LEU A 13 -7.75 -23.85 -8.54
N ASN A 14 -8.53 -22.76 -8.63
CA ASN A 14 -7.99 -21.49 -9.07
C ASN A 14 -7.21 -20.85 -7.91
N ILE A 15 -6.01 -21.38 -7.69
CA ILE A 15 -4.97 -20.86 -6.82
C ILE A 15 -4.71 -19.37 -7.13
N SER A 16 -5.08 -18.89 -8.33
CA SER A 16 -4.91 -17.50 -8.73
C SER A 16 -5.73 -16.50 -7.93
N ALA A 17 -6.87 -16.81 -7.29
CA ALA A 17 -7.60 -15.77 -6.54
C ALA A 17 -6.97 -15.50 -5.16
N PHE A 18 -6.44 -16.54 -4.51
CA PHE A 18 -5.72 -16.42 -3.23
C PHE A 18 -4.26 -15.99 -3.45
N GLU A 19 -3.62 -16.47 -4.53
CA GLU A 19 -2.37 -15.89 -5.02
C GLU A 19 -2.57 -14.49 -5.55
N SER A 20 -3.71 -14.11 -6.13
CA SER A 20 -4.01 -12.71 -6.47
C SER A 20 -4.26 -11.89 -5.24
N LEU A 21 -4.85 -12.41 -4.16
CA LEU A 21 -4.95 -11.68 -2.90
C LEU A 21 -3.56 -11.51 -2.25
N LEU A 22 -2.73 -12.54 -2.26
CA LEU A 22 -1.34 -12.49 -1.77
C LEU A 22 -0.43 -11.66 -2.68
N LEU A 23 -0.61 -11.71 -4.00
CA LEU A 23 0.06 -10.89 -4.99
C LEU A 23 -0.47 -9.48 -4.84
N ILE A 24 -1.75 -9.15 -4.96
CA ILE A 24 -2.30 -7.80 -4.69
C ILE A 24 -1.85 -7.25 -3.33
N TRP A 25 -1.74 -8.07 -2.28
CA TRP A 25 -1.22 -7.63 -0.97
C TRP A 25 0.30 -7.42 -0.96
N ASN A 26 1.10 -8.28 -1.61
CA ASN A 26 2.55 -8.13 -1.81
C ASN A 26 2.89 -7.06 -2.87
N GLN A 27 1.98 -6.84 -3.80
CA GLN A 27 2.08 -6.05 -5.00
C GLN A 27 1.59 -4.66 -4.67
N LEU A 28 0.57 -4.39 -3.85
CA LEU A 28 0.32 -3.05 -3.27
C LEU A 28 1.38 -2.61 -2.26
N PHE A 29 2.01 -3.56 -1.56
CA PHE A 29 3.25 -3.28 -0.82
C PHE A 29 4.38 -2.80 -1.77
N HIS A 30 4.29 -3.12 -3.06
CA HIS A 30 5.24 -2.81 -4.13
C HIS A 30 4.72 -1.90 -5.29
N GLN A 31 3.43 -1.56 -5.44
CA GLN A 31 2.81 -1.11 -6.73
C GLN A 31 2.22 0.29 -6.73
N VAL A 32 2.31 1.05 -5.65
CA VAL A 32 2.14 2.51 -5.80
C VAL A 32 3.49 3.12 -6.22
N CYS A 33 4.01 2.62 -7.33
CA CYS A 33 5.20 3.12 -8.02
C CYS A 33 4.81 4.33 -8.87
N LEU A 34 4.59 5.47 -8.22
CA LEU A 34 4.84 6.76 -8.85
C LEU A 34 6.15 7.28 -8.26
N PHE A 35 7.26 6.87 -8.87
CA PHE A 35 8.58 7.32 -8.48
C PHE A 35 8.76 8.80 -8.83
N GLN A 36 9.15 9.59 -7.83
CA GLN A 36 9.78 10.88 -8.06
C GLN A 36 11.28 10.66 -8.14
N VAL A 37 11.88 11.06 -9.25
CA VAL A 37 13.34 11.17 -9.37
C VAL A 37 13.76 12.41 -8.59
N ALA A 38 14.60 12.26 -7.57
CA ALA A 38 15.25 13.39 -6.91
C ALA A 38 16.30 13.99 -7.87
N PRO A 39 16.35 15.32 -8.07
CA PRO A 39 17.39 15.92 -8.90
C PRO A 39 18.74 15.83 -8.17
N THR A 40 19.75 15.30 -8.86
CA THR A 40 21.17 15.47 -8.50
C THR A 40 21.56 16.90 -8.84
N THR A 41 21.87 17.72 -7.83
CA THR A 41 22.39 19.07 -8.04
C THR A 41 23.90 19.02 -8.27
N ASP A 42 24.30 19.22 -9.52
CA ASP A 42 25.63 19.73 -9.88
C ASP A 42 25.44 21.00 -10.72
N SER A 43 25.54 22.16 -10.08
CA SER A 43 26.12 23.38 -10.67
C SER A 43 26.01 24.55 -9.67
N ALA A 44 27.17 24.98 -9.17
CA ALA A 44 27.32 26.24 -8.45
C ALA A 44 27.36 27.40 -9.45
N VAL A 45 26.52 28.44 -9.29
CA VAL A 45 26.82 29.86 -9.60
C VAL A 45 25.86 30.78 -8.78
N ASN A 46 26.46 31.79 -8.14
CA ASN A 46 25.84 32.88 -7.36
C ASN A 46 24.95 33.84 -8.18
N SER A 47 23.84 34.32 -7.58
CA SER A 47 23.58 35.77 -7.39
C SER A 47 22.22 36.06 -6.70
N SER A 48 22.30 36.63 -5.50
CA SER A 48 21.47 37.68 -4.85
C SER A 48 19.97 37.87 -5.17
N ASP A 49 19.20 37.89 -4.06
CA ASP A 49 17.99 38.69 -3.73
C ASP A 49 16.63 38.35 -4.37
N SER A 50 15.72 37.69 -3.61
CA SER A 50 14.71 38.38 -2.77
C SER A 50 13.72 37.41 -2.08
N MET A 51 13.74 37.44 -0.75
CA MET A 51 12.65 37.33 0.24
C MET A 51 11.47 36.32 0.12
N ALA A 52 11.43 35.48 1.18
CA ALA A 52 10.30 35.13 2.06
C ALA A 52 9.33 33.99 1.66
N ALA A 53 9.52 32.81 2.29
CA ALA A 53 8.44 32.04 2.93
C ALA A 53 8.97 30.90 3.81
N SER A 54 8.62 30.97 5.11
CA SER A 54 8.51 29.92 6.15
C SER A 54 9.70 28.99 6.43
N GLU A 55 10.26 29.18 7.62
CA GLU A 55 11.27 28.38 8.33
C GLU A 55 10.92 26.88 8.41
N ILE A 56 11.86 26.05 7.99
CA ILE A 56 11.92 24.61 8.33
C ILE A 56 12.92 24.50 9.48
N ILE A 57 12.50 23.81 10.54
CA ILE A 57 13.34 23.47 11.69
C ILE A 57 14.44 22.50 11.21
N GLU A 58 15.64 23.02 10.99
CA GLU A 58 16.87 22.23 10.95
C GLU A 58 17.35 22.01 12.39
N ASN A 59 17.41 20.76 12.85
CA ASN A 59 18.21 20.41 14.03
C ASN A 59 19.61 19.98 13.55
N PRO A 60 20.69 20.52 14.14
CA PRO A 60 22.06 20.19 13.74
C PRO A 60 22.45 18.81 14.28
N ILE A 61 22.98 17.96 13.40
CA ILE A 61 23.62 16.69 13.77
C ILE A 61 25.00 17.03 14.34
N SER A 62 25.23 16.71 15.62
CA SER A 62 26.57 16.68 16.20
C SER A 62 27.31 15.44 15.70
N GLU A 63 28.46 15.67 15.07
CA GLU A 63 29.47 14.64 14.80
C GLU A 63 29.92 13.99 16.12
N THR A 64 29.88 12.65 16.18
CA THR A 64 30.92 11.73 16.70
C THR A 64 30.28 10.39 17.07
N GLY A 65 30.71 9.32 16.40
CA GLY A 65 30.32 7.95 16.73
C GLY A 65 30.45 7.02 15.53
N GLU A 66 31.65 6.46 15.32
CA GLU A 66 31.87 5.34 14.40
C GLU A 66 30.94 4.17 14.75
N ALA A 67 29.99 3.86 13.87
CA ALA A 67 29.24 2.62 13.90
C ALA A 67 29.81 1.68 12.83
N THR A 68 30.46 0.62 13.30
CA THR A 68 31.01 -0.48 12.51
C THR A 68 29.91 -1.23 11.75
N LEU A 69 30.14 -1.45 10.45
CA LEU A 69 29.28 -2.27 9.58
C LEU A 69 29.28 -3.74 10.05
N PRO A 70 28.11 -4.42 10.11
CA PRO A 70 28.08 -5.86 10.32
C PRO A 70 28.54 -6.63 9.06
N PRO A 71 29.15 -7.82 9.21
CA PRO A 71 29.74 -8.55 8.10
C PRO A 71 28.66 -9.10 7.16
N SER A 72 28.94 -9.00 5.86
CA SER A 72 28.21 -9.66 4.79
C SER A 72 28.19 -11.19 4.98
N CYS A 73 27.04 -11.82 4.76
CA CYS A 73 26.94 -13.27 4.68
C CYS A 73 27.68 -13.80 3.43
N PRO A 74 28.35 -14.96 3.52
CA PRO A 74 29.23 -15.47 2.48
C PRO A 74 28.43 -16.16 1.35
N VAL A 75 28.68 -15.75 0.11
CA VAL A 75 28.32 -16.54 -1.08
C VAL A 75 29.46 -17.52 -1.36
N SER A 76 29.15 -18.81 -1.35
CA SER A 76 30.07 -19.92 -1.61
C SER A 76 30.69 -19.80 -3.00
N ALA A 77 32.02 -19.70 -3.05
CA ALA A 77 32.81 -19.98 -4.25
C ALA A 77 32.93 -21.49 -4.43
N ASN A 78 32.63 -22.00 -5.62
CA ASN A 78 33.34 -23.10 -6.27
C ASN A 78 32.75 -23.29 -7.68
N ASP A 79 33.56 -22.96 -8.67
CA ASP A 79 33.77 -23.67 -9.95
C ASP A 79 34.40 -22.70 -10.95
N ALA A 80 35.71 -22.48 -10.78
CA ALA A 80 36.55 -21.76 -11.73
C ALA A 80 37.10 -22.76 -12.74
N GLU A 81 36.43 -22.89 -13.88
CA GLU A 81 36.99 -23.59 -15.04
C GLU A 81 37.61 -22.60 -16.04
N LYS A 82 38.88 -22.85 -16.36
CA LYS A 82 39.73 -22.06 -17.26
C LYS A 82 39.09 -21.91 -18.64
N VAL A 83 38.87 -20.67 -19.08
CA VAL A 83 38.75 -20.34 -20.50
C VAL A 83 39.92 -19.44 -20.89
N SER A 84 40.76 -19.99 -21.78
CA SER A 84 41.91 -19.37 -22.42
C SER A 84 41.56 -18.13 -23.22
N LYS A 85 42.39 -17.07 -23.12
CA LYS A 85 42.34 -15.87 -23.97
C LYS A 85 42.49 -16.22 -25.45
N PRO A 86 41.64 -15.72 -26.36
CA PRO A 86 41.96 -15.68 -27.78
C PRO A 86 42.82 -14.45 -28.10
N GLU A 87 43.81 -14.67 -28.97
CA GLU A 87 44.71 -13.67 -29.55
C GLU A 87 43.97 -12.53 -30.24
N GLN A 88 44.49 -11.31 -30.07
CA GLN A 88 44.07 -10.12 -30.82
C GLN A 88 44.43 -10.28 -32.30
N LYS A 89 43.43 -10.48 -33.15
CA LYS A 89 43.51 -10.12 -34.56
C LYS A 89 42.94 -8.71 -34.75
N HIS A 90 43.81 -7.81 -35.19
CA HIS A 90 43.42 -6.51 -35.73
C HIS A 90 42.60 -6.71 -37.00
N GLU A 91 41.31 -6.42 -36.96
CA GLU A 91 40.49 -6.16 -38.15
C GLU A 91 39.63 -4.91 -37.93
N ASN A 92 39.41 -4.22 -39.05
CA ASN A 92 39.04 -2.82 -39.20
C ASN A 92 37.81 -2.33 -38.42
N GLY A 93 37.91 -1.07 -37.96
CA GLY A 93 36.85 -0.36 -37.26
C GLY A 93 35.56 -0.21 -38.08
N GLY A 94 34.49 -0.83 -37.57
CA GLY A 94 33.16 -0.25 -37.60
C GLY A 94 32.93 0.39 -36.23
N SER A 95 32.68 1.70 -36.21
CA SER A 95 32.26 2.40 -34.99
C SER A 95 30.93 1.80 -34.52
N GLU A 96 30.93 1.10 -33.38
CA GLU A 96 29.70 0.87 -32.64
C GLU A 96 29.02 2.21 -32.40
N PRO A 97 27.72 2.37 -32.70
CA PRO A 97 27.05 3.64 -32.44
C PRO A 97 27.11 3.90 -30.94
N LYS A 98 27.80 4.98 -30.54
CA LYS A 98 27.70 5.51 -29.19
C LYS A 98 26.22 5.73 -28.89
N GLN A 99 25.64 4.93 -28.01
CA GLN A 99 24.31 5.20 -27.48
C GLN A 99 24.38 6.55 -26.76
N GLU A 100 23.82 7.57 -27.40
CA GLU A 100 23.59 8.85 -26.77
C GLU A 100 22.57 8.66 -25.65
N ILE A 101 22.99 8.94 -24.41
CA ILE A 101 22.11 8.85 -23.25
C ILE A 101 21.20 10.07 -23.29
N LEU A 102 19.92 9.82 -23.59
CA LEU A 102 18.89 10.85 -23.59
C LEU A 102 18.60 11.36 -22.17
N GLU A 103 18.26 12.64 -22.05
CA GLU A 103 17.94 13.28 -20.78
C GLU A 103 16.45 13.11 -20.42
N LEU A 104 16.08 13.42 -19.17
CA LEU A 104 14.69 13.40 -18.69
C LEU A 104 13.74 14.28 -19.52
N LYS A 105 14.25 15.32 -20.17
CA LYS A 105 13.46 16.22 -21.03
C LYS A 105 13.07 15.58 -22.36
N ASP A 106 13.83 14.58 -22.80
CA ASP A 106 13.65 13.89 -24.08
C ASP A 106 12.63 12.74 -23.98
N ILE A 107 12.24 12.37 -22.76
CA ILE A 107 11.19 11.39 -22.52
C ILE A 107 9.86 11.95 -23.05
N PRO A 108 9.16 11.22 -23.93
CA PRO A 108 7.93 11.71 -24.53
C PRO A 108 6.85 11.91 -23.48
N GLY A 109 5.95 12.87 -23.72
CA GLY A 109 4.91 13.17 -22.78
C GLY A 109 4.00 14.31 -23.22
N PRO A 110 2.94 14.57 -22.46
CA PRO A 110 2.04 15.67 -22.69
C PRO A 110 2.76 17.02 -22.62
N TRP A 111 2.48 17.88 -23.60
CA TRP A 111 3.00 19.23 -23.71
C TRP A 111 1.85 20.20 -24.05
N PRO A 112 1.85 21.44 -23.53
CA PRO A 112 2.87 22.05 -22.66
C PRO A 112 2.73 21.65 -21.18
N SER A 113 3.85 21.76 -20.46
CA SER A 113 3.82 21.81 -18.99
C SER A 113 3.50 23.23 -18.55
N LEU A 114 2.37 23.42 -17.87
CA LEU A 114 1.91 24.74 -17.43
C LEU A 114 2.48 25.09 -16.04
N PRO A 115 2.74 26.38 -15.75
CA PRO A 115 3.19 26.81 -14.43
C PRO A 115 2.27 26.28 -13.31
N PHE A 116 2.87 25.83 -12.21
CA PHE A 116 2.23 25.31 -10.99
C PHE A 116 1.47 23.98 -11.13
N ILE A 117 0.74 23.75 -12.23
CA ILE A 117 -0.10 22.55 -12.42
C ILE A 117 0.57 21.46 -13.29
N GLY A 118 1.65 21.80 -13.98
CA GLY A 118 2.37 20.89 -14.88
C GLY A 118 1.46 20.41 -16.02
N THR A 119 1.41 19.10 -16.20
CA THR A 119 0.60 18.39 -17.20
C THR A 119 -0.74 17.89 -16.65
N SER A 120 -1.10 18.29 -15.43
CA SER A 120 -2.35 17.88 -14.76
C SER A 120 -3.61 18.40 -15.47
N TRP A 121 -3.48 19.38 -16.36
CA TRP A 121 -4.58 19.93 -17.16
C TRP A 121 -5.30 18.88 -18.00
N GLN A 122 -4.64 17.75 -18.32
CA GLN A 122 -5.26 16.64 -19.06
C GLN A 122 -6.43 15.99 -18.32
N TYR A 123 -6.51 16.18 -17.00
CA TYR A 123 -7.54 15.62 -16.11
C TYR A 123 -8.61 16.65 -15.72
N PHE A 124 -8.52 17.90 -16.18
CA PHE A 124 -9.50 18.94 -15.85
C PHE A 124 -10.79 18.77 -16.64
N LYS A 125 -11.90 19.32 -16.14
CA LYS A 125 -13.21 19.22 -16.80
C LYS A 125 -13.14 19.64 -18.27
N GLY A 126 -13.55 18.75 -19.17
CA GLY A 126 -13.52 18.96 -20.62
C GLY A 126 -12.19 18.58 -21.30
N ALA A 127 -11.16 18.22 -20.53
CA ALA A 127 -9.92 17.66 -21.05
C ALA A 127 -10.05 16.15 -21.30
N ARG A 128 -9.05 15.58 -21.97
CA ARG A 128 -9.12 14.22 -22.53
C ARG A 128 -9.35 13.12 -21.50
N TYR A 129 -8.72 13.21 -20.34
CA TYR A 129 -8.79 12.17 -19.32
C TYR A 129 -9.76 12.51 -18.19
N TYR A 130 -10.57 13.56 -18.37
CA TYR A 130 -11.60 13.92 -17.40
C TYR A 130 -12.61 12.78 -17.22
N ASN A 131 -12.82 12.34 -15.97
CA ASN A 131 -13.70 11.22 -15.61
C ASN A 131 -13.42 9.92 -16.37
N MET A 132 -12.19 9.74 -16.87
CA MET A 132 -11.81 8.50 -17.54
C MET A 132 -11.20 7.53 -16.54
N ASP A 133 -11.55 6.25 -16.65
CA ASP A 133 -10.93 5.20 -15.83
C ASP A 133 -9.41 5.22 -16.00
N MET A 134 -8.68 5.09 -14.89
CA MET A 134 -7.22 5.17 -14.90
C MET A 134 -6.57 4.18 -15.86
N TYR A 135 -7.05 2.93 -15.90
CA TYR A 135 -6.48 1.91 -16.79
C TYR A 135 -6.66 2.27 -18.27
N LYS A 136 -7.83 2.82 -18.66
CA LYS A 136 -8.06 3.33 -20.02
C LYS A 136 -7.13 4.50 -20.33
N SER A 137 -6.91 5.39 -19.34
CA SER A 137 -5.99 6.52 -19.49
C SER A 137 -4.57 6.05 -19.72
N ASN A 138 -4.14 5.00 -19.02
CA ASN A 138 -2.81 4.41 -19.15
C ASN A 138 -2.64 3.67 -20.47
N GLU A 139 -3.67 2.96 -20.94
CA GLU A 139 -3.66 2.32 -22.26
C GLU A 139 -3.53 3.35 -23.39
N ASP A 140 -4.31 4.43 -23.34
CA ASP A 140 -4.26 5.50 -24.34
C ASP A 140 -2.93 6.27 -24.30
N LYS A 141 -2.37 6.50 -23.10
CA LYS A 141 -1.02 7.06 -22.91
C LYS A 141 0.05 6.19 -23.54
N TYR A 142 0.03 4.88 -23.30
CA TYR A 142 0.96 3.93 -23.91
C TYR A 142 0.89 3.99 -25.44
N ARG A 143 -0.32 3.99 -26.01
CA ARG A 143 -0.51 4.09 -27.46
C ARG A 143 0.04 5.39 -28.06
N ARG A 144 0.07 6.48 -27.29
CA ARG A 144 0.50 7.80 -27.78
C ARG A 144 1.98 8.10 -27.56
N TYR A 145 2.51 7.75 -26.40
CA TYR A 145 3.86 8.11 -26.00
C TYR A 145 4.82 6.93 -26.01
N GLY A 146 4.31 5.69 -26.13
CA GLY A 146 5.09 4.47 -26.18
C GLY A 146 5.36 3.87 -24.80
N PRO A 147 6.42 3.03 -24.68
CA PRO A 147 6.67 2.20 -23.49
C PRO A 147 7.16 2.97 -22.26
N ILE A 148 7.58 4.23 -22.44
CA ILE A 148 8.00 5.14 -21.38
C ILE A 148 7.43 6.52 -21.68
N MET A 149 6.93 7.21 -20.66
CA MET A 149 6.52 8.60 -20.79
C MET A 149 6.79 9.41 -19.53
N LYS A 150 6.83 10.73 -19.67
CA LYS A 150 6.96 11.69 -18.56
C LYS A 150 5.70 12.55 -18.47
N GLU A 151 5.08 12.55 -17.30
CA GLU A 151 4.14 13.61 -16.90
C GLU A 151 4.84 14.54 -15.91
N GLU A 152 4.39 15.79 -15.83
CA GLU A 152 4.80 16.71 -14.78
C GLU A 152 3.61 16.97 -13.86
N PHE A 153 3.79 16.64 -12.58
CA PHE A 153 2.79 16.90 -11.54
C PHE A 153 2.88 18.36 -11.08
N GLN A 154 2.09 18.71 -10.06
CA GLN A 154 2.12 20.03 -9.45
C GLN A 154 3.56 20.44 -9.10
N TRP A 155 3.89 21.72 -9.34
CA TRP A 155 5.23 22.30 -9.15
C TRP A 155 6.33 21.69 -10.03
N GLY A 156 5.98 21.15 -11.20
CA GLY A 156 6.94 20.66 -12.19
C GLY A 156 7.65 19.37 -11.79
N LYS A 157 7.13 18.65 -10.78
CA LYS A 157 7.74 17.39 -10.33
C LYS A 157 7.55 16.31 -11.42
N PRO A 158 8.61 15.73 -11.99
CA PRO A 158 8.49 14.73 -13.03
C PRO A 158 7.95 13.42 -12.46
N VAL A 159 7.09 12.77 -13.24
CA VAL A 159 6.51 11.45 -12.97
C VAL A 159 6.73 10.61 -14.21
N ILE A 160 7.61 9.62 -14.10
CA ILE A 160 7.89 8.69 -15.20
C ILE A 160 6.94 7.51 -15.11
N GLN A 161 6.20 7.26 -16.18
CA GLN A 161 5.34 6.09 -16.34
C GLN A 161 6.05 5.10 -17.24
N LEU A 162 6.15 3.86 -16.75
CA LEU A 162 6.74 2.73 -17.45
C LEU A 162 5.62 1.74 -17.79
N PHE A 163 5.68 1.19 -18.99
CA PHE A 163 4.70 0.20 -19.47
C PHE A 163 5.36 -1.14 -19.85
N ASP A 164 6.70 -1.16 -20.01
CA ASP A 164 7.44 -2.35 -20.37
C ASP A 164 7.91 -3.13 -19.12
N PRO A 165 7.59 -4.43 -19.00
CA PRO A 165 8.05 -5.26 -17.89
C PRO A 165 9.57 -5.27 -17.68
N ARG A 166 10.36 -5.10 -18.75
CA ARG A 166 11.83 -5.07 -18.68
C ARG A 166 12.34 -3.84 -17.94
N ASP A 167 11.61 -2.74 -18.00
CA ASP A 167 11.97 -1.52 -17.26
C ASP A 167 11.57 -1.63 -15.79
N PHE A 168 10.53 -2.40 -15.47
CA PHE A 168 10.19 -2.71 -14.08
C PHE A 168 11.33 -3.49 -13.39
N GLU A 169 11.89 -4.50 -14.06
CA GLU A 169 13.03 -5.26 -13.57
C GLU A 169 14.22 -4.34 -13.24
N LYS A 170 14.59 -3.44 -14.17
CA LYS A 170 15.67 -2.47 -13.94
C LYS A 170 15.41 -1.61 -12.72
N VAL A 171 14.18 -1.12 -12.55
CA VAL A 171 13.81 -0.31 -11.38
C VAL A 171 13.92 -1.12 -10.08
N PHE A 172 13.41 -2.35 -10.06
CA PHE A 172 13.47 -3.21 -8.87
C PHE A 172 14.90 -3.64 -8.51
N LEU A 173 15.77 -3.86 -9.50
CA LEU A 173 17.18 -4.17 -9.26
C LEU A 173 17.99 -2.98 -8.75
N ASN A 174 17.57 -1.75 -9.07
CA ASN A 174 18.25 -0.51 -8.67
C ASN A 174 17.55 0.23 -7.53
N GLN A 175 16.64 -0.43 -6.81
CA GLN A 175 15.98 0.18 -5.65
C GLN A 175 16.97 0.36 -4.49
N THR A 176 16.78 1.43 -3.72
CA THR A 176 17.54 1.65 -2.49
C THR A 176 17.06 0.72 -1.38
N VAL A 177 17.82 0.65 -0.28
CA VAL A 177 17.40 -0.04 0.97
C VAL A 177 16.07 0.52 1.49
N TYR A 178 15.79 1.79 1.21
CA TYR A 178 14.58 2.50 1.60
C TYR A 178 13.77 2.93 0.35
N PRO A 179 12.93 2.05 -0.21
CA PRO A 179 12.15 2.38 -1.40
C PRO A 179 11.22 3.56 -1.11
N LEU A 180 11.35 4.61 -1.92
CA LEU A 180 10.51 5.80 -1.83
C LEU A 180 9.18 5.56 -2.53
N ARG A 181 8.09 5.85 -1.83
CA ARG A 181 6.71 5.72 -2.31
C ARG A 181 5.98 7.02 -2.09
N ARG A 182 4.97 7.29 -2.93
CA ARG A 182 4.07 8.42 -2.69
C ARG A 182 3.25 8.16 -1.43
N ILE A 183 3.39 9.02 -0.43
CA ILE A 183 2.63 8.97 0.81
C ILE A 183 1.23 9.55 0.64
N MET A 184 0.32 9.18 1.55
CA MET A 184 -0.98 9.81 1.69
C MET A 184 -0.86 11.04 2.58
N GLU A 185 -0.51 12.19 1.99
CA GLU A 185 -0.23 13.41 2.77
C GLU A 185 -1.36 13.79 3.75
N PHE A 186 -2.63 13.60 3.37
CA PHE A 186 -3.77 13.88 4.24
C PHE A 186 -3.81 12.98 5.48
N LEU A 187 -3.43 11.71 5.34
CA LEU A 187 -3.43 10.74 6.44
C LEU A 187 -2.21 10.92 7.32
N VAL A 188 -1.05 11.23 6.73
CA VAL A 188 0.15 11.63 7.47
C VAL A 188 -0.13 12.87 8.31
N HIS A 189 -0.75 13.90 7.72
CA HIS A 189 -1.17 15.09 8.44
C HIS A 189 -2.15 14.76 9.57
N TYR A 190 -3.16 13.92 9.30
CA TYR A 190 -4.12 13.48 10.30
C TYR A 190 -3.46 12.83 11.52
N ARG A 191 -2.62 11.82 11.29
CA ARG A 191 -1.97 11.05 12.37
C ARG A 191 -0.94 11.89 13.14
N ASN A 192 -0.12 12.69 12.45
CA ASN A 192 0.86 13.57 13.09
C ASN A 192 0.21 14.67 13.95
N SER A 193 -1.01 15.10 13.61
CA SER A 193 -1.76 16.07 14.41
C SER A 193 -2.38 15.49 15.69
N ARG A 194 -2.26 14.18 15.93
CA ARG A 194 -2.83 13.44 17.07
C ARG A 194 -1.76 12.57 17.74
N PRO A 195 -0.68 13.16 18.30
CA PRO A 195 0.41 12.42 18.93
C PRO A 195 -0.03 11.58 20.14
N GLU A 196 -1.19 11.88 20.73
CA GLU A 196 -1.81 11.08 21.79
C GLU A 196 -2.37 9.75 21.29
N LYS A 197 -2.68 9.63 19.99
CA LYS A 197 -3.17 8.40 19.36
C LYS A 197 -2.11 7.71 18.49
N TYR A 198 -1.27 8.50 17.81
CA TYR A 198 -0.31 7.99 16.84
C TYR A 198 1.07 8.61 17.05
N ASP A 199 2.08 7.77 17.22
CA ASP A 199 3.50 8.15 17.19
C ASP A 199 4.15 7.84 15.83
N SER A 200 3.38 7.30 14.88
CA SER A 200 3.82 6.95 13.53
C SER A 200 2.71 7.18 12.51
N PRO A 201 3.03 7.62 11.27
CA PRO A 201 2.08 7.66 10.16
C PRO A 201 1.66 6.26 9.66
N GLY A 202 2.25 5.18 10.20
CA GLY A 202 1.95 3.80 9.84
C GLY A 202 2.79 3.27 8.67
N LEU A 203 2.88 1.94 8.55
CA LEU A 203 3.76 1.25 7.58
C LEU A 203 3.51 1.66 6.11
N ALA A 204 2.26 1.98 5.77
CA ALA A 204 1.91 2.41 4.42
C ALA A 204 2.49 3.80 4.06
N ASN A 205 2.66 4.67 5.06
CA ASN A 205 3.07 6.07 4.86
C ASN A 205 4.44 6.41 5.47
N ALA A 206 5.02 5.53 6.28
CA ALA A 206 6.37 5.68 6.79
C ALA A 206 7.38 5.66 5.64
N LEU A 207 8.46 6.42 5.80
CA LEU A 207 9.57 6.53 4.86
C LEU A 207 10.90 6.20 5.56
N ASN A 208 11.93 5.93 4.77
CA ASN A 208 13.32 5.79 5.24
C ASN A 208 13.46 4.75 6.38
N GLU A 209 14.21 5.09 7.42
CA GLU A 209 14.50 4.21 8.55
C GLU A 209 13.25 3.81 9.34
N GLU A 210 12.28 4.70 9.48
CA GLU A 210 11.04 4.40 10.21
C GLU A 210 10.28 3.27 9.53
N TRP A 211 10.13 3.36 8.20
CA TRP A 211 9.56 2.28 7.40
C TRP A 211 10.34 0.98 7.55
N TYR A 212 11.68 1.06 7.51
CA TYR A 212 12.52 -0.13 7.60
C TYR A 212 12.38 -0.84 8.95
N LYS A 213 12.36 -0.08 10.05
CA LYS A 213 12.13 -0.59 11.41
C LYS A 213 10.77 -1.26 11.52
N LEU A 214 9.69 -0.56 11.14
CA LEU A 214 8.34 -1.12 11.17
C LEU A 214 8.21 -2.37 10.29
N ARG A 215 8.75 -2.33 9.06
CA ARG A 215 8.72 -3.47 8.14
C ARG A 215 9.44 -4.67 8.73
N ASN A 216 10.61 -4.50 9.33
CA ASN A 216 11.37 -5.62 9.91
C ASN A 216 10.68 -6.26 11.12
N ILE A 217 9.90 -5.49 11.88
CA ILE A 217 9.11 -6.03 13.00
C ILE A 217 7.88 -6.78 12.48
N LEU A 218 7.13 -6.16 11.55
CA LEU A 218 5.83 -6.63 11.09
C LEU A 218 5.94 -7.76 10.06
N PHE A 219 6.82 -7.64 9.07
CA PHE A 219 6.91 -8.56 7.93
C PHE A 219 7.17 -10.02 8.34
N PRO A 220 8.09 -10.34 9.29
CA PRO A 220 8.31 -11.73 9.70
C PRO A 220 7.11 -12.33 10.42
N VAL A 221 6.28 -11.53 11.11
CA VAL A 221 5.05 -12.03 11.74
C VAL A 221 4.02 -12.33 10.68
N ILE A 222 3.74 -11.35 9.82
CA ILE A 222 2.71 -11.48 8.79
C ILE A 222 3.07 -12.61 7.82
N SER A 223 4.34 -12.73 7.42
CA SER A 223 4.79 -13.77 6.50
C SER A 223 4.72 -15.18 7.09
N LYS A 224 4.98 -15.34 8.40
CA LYS A 224 4.88 -16.66 9.08
C LYS A 224 3.43 -17.11 9.28
N SER A 225 2.53 -16.17 9.57
CA SER A 225 1.09 -16.45 9.73
C SER A 225 0.41 -16.98 8.46
N ARG A 226 1.08 -16.86 7.30
CA ARG A 226 0.60 -17.40 6.01
C ARG A 226 0.73 -18.92 5.88
N ALA A 227 0.92 -19.67 6.96
CA ALA A 227 0.81 -21.12 6.92
C ALA A 227 -0.59 -21.49 6.40
N ILE A 228 -0.65 -21.90 5.12
CA ILE A 228 -1.88 -22.04 4.34
C ILE A 228 -2.91 -22.92 5.04
N SER A 229 -2.46 -23.96 5.76
CA SER A 229 -3.33 -24.92 6.46
C SER A 229 -4.17 -24.26 7.57
N PHE A 230 -3.58 -23.39 8.38
CA PHE A 230 -4.25 -22.74 9.51
C PHE A 230 -5.24 -21.66 9.05
N LEU A 231 -4.84 -20.84 8.07
CA LEU A 231 -5.74 -19.84 7.50
C LEU A 231 -6.92 -20.49 6.77
N THR A 232 -6.70 -21.64 6.11
CA THR A 232 -7.76 -22.32 5.37
C THR A 232 -8.90 -22.77 6.27
N SER A 233 -8.64 -23.33 7.46
CA SER A 233 -9.70 -23.78 8.37
C SER A 233 -10.51 -22.60 8.90
N ARG A 234 -9.84 -21.51 9.30
CA ARG A 234 -10.49 -20.29 9.80
C ARG A 234 -11.33 -19.61 8.73
N MET A 235 -10.82 -19.52 7.50
CA MET A 235 -11.58 -18.97 6.37
C MET A 235 -12.76 -19.84 5.93
N ASP A 236 -12.73 -21.17 6.14
CA ASP A 236 -13.88 -22.06 5.88
C ASP A 236 -15.07 -21.65 6.78
N SER A 237 -14.81 -21.28 8.05
CA SER A 237 -15.86 -20.79 8.95
C SER A 237 -16.47 -19.45 8.50
N VAL A 238 -15.62 -18.52 8.05
CA VAL A 238 -16.09 -17.23 7.48
C VAL A 238 -16.96 -17.47 6.23
N ALA A 239 -16.62 -18.48 5.43
CA ALA A 239 -17.37 -18.83 4.23
C ALA A 239 -18.73 -19.48 4.54
N ASP A 240 -18.78 -20.34 5.55
CA ASP A 240 -20.02 -20.96 6.02
C ASP A 240 -20.97 -19.86 6.56
N ASP A 241 -20.48 -18.95 7.40
CA ASP A 241 -21.28 -17.83 7.93
C ASP A 241 -21.73 -16.85 6.83
N PHE A 242 -20.88 -16.60 5.84
CA PHE A 242 -21.27 -15.79 4.69
C PHE A 242 -22.37 -16.47 3.88
N SER A 243 -22.31 -17.79 3.72
CA SER A 243 -23.35 -18.56 3.05
C SER A 243 -24.68 -18.50 3.81
N GLU A 244 -24.65 -18.51 5.14
CA GLU A 244 -25.82 -18.29 5.98
C GLU A 244 -26.39 -16.88 5.81
N LEU A 245 -25.53 -15.86 5.82
CA LEU A 245 -25.94 -14.48 5.58
C LEU A 245 -26.60 -14.30 4.21
N LEU A 246 -26.05 -14.90 3.15
CA LEU A 246 -26.65 -14.87 1.82
C LEU A 246 -28.05 -15.53 1.80
N ARG A 247 -28.21 -16.67 2.50
CA ARG A 247 -29.51 -17.36 2.61
C ARG A 247 -30.53 -16.54 3.40
N ALA A 248 -30.08 -15.80 4.41
CA ALA A 248 -30.93 -14.94 5.22
C ALA A 248 -31.31 -13.62 4.50
N SER A 249 -30.43 -13.12 3.63
CA SER A 249 -30.59 -11.84 2.94
C SER A 249 -31.31 -11.94 1.59
N ARG A 250 -31.56 -13.15 1.08
CA ARG A 250 -32.28 -13.33 -0.18
C ARG A 250 -33.77 -13.19 0.03
N ASP A 251 -34.44 -12.60 -0.96
CA ASP A 251 -35.89 -12.60 -1.03
C ASP A 251 -36.43 -14.05 -1.06
N PRO A 252 -37.41 -14.41 -0.21
CA PRO A 252 -37.89 -15.79 -0.11
C PRO A 252 -38.54 -16.34 -1.38
N GLU A 253 -39.10 -15.48 -2.23
CA GLU A 253 -39.86 -15.88 -3.41
C GLU A 253 -38.99 -15.88 -4.67
N THR A 254 -38.23 -14.82 -4.87
CA THR A 254 -37.40 -14.58 -6.06
C THR A 254 -35.97 -15.11 -5.92
N LEU A 255 -35.52 -15.38 -4.69
CA LEU A 255 -34.15 -15.76 -4.33
C LEU A 255 -33.08 -14.71 -4.70
N VAL A 256 -33.50 -13.48 -4.98
CA VAL A 256 -32.61 -12.37 -5.34
C VAL A 256 -32.06 -11.70 -4.08
N ILE A 257 -30.80 -11.27 -4.14
CA ILE A 257 -30.15 -10.43 -3.12
C ILE A 257 -29.96 -9.05 -3.74
N GLU A 258 -30.66 -8.04 -3.19
CA GLU A 258 -30.64 -6.69 -3.76
C GLU A 258 -29.27 -6.00 -3.64
N ASN A 259 -28.58 -6.18 -2.50
CA ASN A 259 -27.31 -5.52 -2.21
C ASN A 259 -26.20 -6.51 -1.86
N ILE A 260 -25.83 -7.35 -2.83
CA ILE A 260 -24.74 -8.32 -2.67
C ILE A 260 -23.39 -7.66 -2.36
N GLN A 261 -23.19 -6.41 -2.81
CA GLN A 261 -21.97 -5.65 -2.61
C GLN A 261 -21.72 -5.34 -1.13
N ASP A 262 -22.76 -4.94 -0.39
CA ASP A 262 -22.65 -4.70 1.05
C ASP A 262 -22.31 -5.99 1.81
N LEU A 263 -22.95 -7.11 1.45
CA LEU A 263 -22.65 -8.42 2.05
C LEU A 263 -21.21 -8.87 1.74
N ALA A 264 -20.74 -8.63 0.51
CA ALA A 264 -19.36 -8.91 0.13
C ALA A 264 -18.36 -8.06 0.92
N TYR A 265 -18.68 -6.80 1.23
CA TYR A 265 -17.85 -5.95 2.09
C TYR A 265 -17.76 -6.48 3.52
N ARG A 266 -18.89 -6.95 4.07
CA ARG A 266 -18.94 -7.57 5.40
C ARG A 266 -18.09 -8.85 5.45
N MET A 267 -18.16 -9.68 4.41
CA MET A 267 -17.32 -10.88 4.27
C MET A 267 -15.84 -10.54 4.14
N ALA A 268 -15.49 -9.56 3.30
CA ALA A 268 -14.12 -9.10 3.14
C ALA A 268 -13.55 -8.59 4.47
N LEU A 269 -14.33 -7.78 5.20
CA LEU A 269 -13.93 -7.25 6.51
C LEU A 269 -13.73 -8.38 7.53
N GLU A 270 -14.68 -9.31 7.64
CA GLU A 270 -14.54 -10.47 8.55
C GLU A 270 -13.33 -11.34 8.20
N GLY A 271 -13.09 -11.58 6.91
CA GLY A 271 -11.94 -12.34 6.43
C GLY A 271 -10.61 -11.67 6.75
N VAL A 272 -10.51 -10.35 6.52
CA VAL A 272 -9.30 -9.59 6.86
C VAL A 272 -9.06 -9.61 8.36
N TYR A 273 -10.10 -9.43 9.19
CA TYR A 273 -10.00 -9.53 10.64
C TYR A 273 -9.52 -10.90 11.09
N MET A 274 -10.05 -11.97 10.49
CA MET A 274 -9.63 -13.32 10.79
C MET A 274 -8.16 -13.55 10.42
N MET A 275 -7.74 -13.14 9.22
CA MET A 275 -6.35 -13.32 8.77
C MET A 275 -5.35 -12.45 9.55
N SER A 276 -5.78 -11.26 9.97
CA SER A 276 -4.89 -10.22 10.49
C SER A 276 -4.82 -10.19 12.01
N LEU A 277 -5.92 -10.52 12.68
CA LEU A 277 -6.07 -10.42 14.14
C LEU A 277 -6.52 -11.72 14.78
N ASP A 278 -6.72 -12.77 13.97
CA ASP A 278 -7.13 -14.07 14.45
C ASP A 278 -8.43 -14.05 15.25
N THR A 279 -9.31 -13.10 14.93
CA THR A 279 -10.52 -12.79 15.70
C THR A 279 -11.74 -12.67 14.80
N ARG A 280 -12.90 -13.03 15.34
CA ARG A 280 -14.22 -12.78 14.73
C ARG A 280 -14.71 -11.39 15.13
N LEU A 281 -14.92 -10.52 14.14
CA LEU A 281 -15.51 -9.20 14.40
C LEU A 281 -17.04 -9.32 14.53
N GLY A 282 -17.65 -10.31 13.89
CA GLY A 282 -19.11 -10.51 13.90
C GLY A 282 -19.81 -9.76 12.77
N CYS A 283 -19.08 -9.35 11.73
CA CYS A 283 -19.66 -8.62 10.59
C CYS A 283 -20.66 -9.45 9.82
N LEU A 284 -20.65 -10.78 9.93
CA LEU A 284 -21.51 -11.68 9.15
C LEU A 284 -22.83 -12.05 9.83
N ASP A 285 -23.09 -11.54 11.04
CA ASP A 285 -24.36 -11.78 11.74
C ASP A 285 -25.55 -11.19 10.95
N PRO A 286 -26.55 -11.99 10.55
CA PRO A 286 -27.77 -11.47 9.91
C PRO A 286 -28.52 -10.43 10.76
N ASN A 287 -28.38 -10.48 12.08
CA ASN A 287 -29.03 -9.59 13.05
C ASN A 287 -28.06 -8.58 13.66
N LEU A 288 -27.06 -8.14 12.86
CA LEU A 288 -26.04 -7.17 13.30
C LEU A 288 -26.69 -5.93 13.94
N GLN A 289 -26.39 -5.73 15.22
CA GLN A 289 -26.88 -4.58 15.98
C GLN A 289 -26.09 -3.31 15.65
N GLU A 290 -26.79 -2.17 15.69
CA GLU A 290 -26.15 -0.85 15.61
C GLU A 290 -25.29 -0.59 16.86
N ASN A 291 -24.27 0.27 16.71
CA ASN A 291 -23.33 0.66 17.76
C ASN A 291 -22.51 -0.51 18.35
N THR A 292 -22.23 -1.52 17.52
CA THR A 292 -21.29 -2.60 17.82
C THR A 292 -19.94 -2.32 17.16
N ALA A 293 -18.86 -2.95 17.65
CA ALA A 293 -17.53 -2.83 17.02
C ALA A 293 -17.57 -3.21 15.52
N ALA A 294 -18.38 -4.20 15.15
CA ALA A 294 -18.60 -4.59 13.77
C ALA A 294 -19.31 -3.50 12.96
N SER A 295 -20.42 -2.94 13.45
CA SER A 295 -21.14 -1.88 12.73
C SER A 295 -20.28 -0.62 12.59
N ASP A 296 -19.52 -0.26 13.63
CA ASP A 296 -18.64 0.90 13.63
C ASP A 296 -17.50 0.72 12.62
N MET A 297 -16.90 -0.47 12.57
CA MET A 297 -15.85 -0.78 11.60
C MET A 297 -16.38 -0.77 10.16
N ILE A 298 -17.57 -1.35 9.91
CA ILE A 298 -18.22 -1.29 8.60
C ILE A 298 -18.45 0.17 8.16
N LEU A 299 -18.96 1.01 9.07
CA LEU A 299 -19.19 2.43 8.80
C LEU A 299 -17.87 3.17 8.53
N SER A 300 -16.84 2.90 9.34
CA SER A 300 -15.52 3.52 9.22
C SER A 300 -14.92 3.29 7.84
N VAL A 301 -14.94 2.03 7.40
CA VAL A 301 -14.43 1.61 6.10
C VAL A 301 -15.18 2.33 4.98
N LYS A 302 -16.52 2.38 5.03
CA LYS A 302 -17.34 3.10 4.03
C LYS A 302 -16.98 4.58 3.96
N LEU A 303 -16.83 5.25 5.11
CA LEU A 303 -16.44 6.66 5.18
C LEU A 303 -15.03 6.89 4.63
N LEU A 304 -14.11 5.99 4.95
CA LEU A 304 -12.72 6.07 4.51
C LEU A 304 -12.61 5.93 2.98
N PHE A 305 -13.36 5.01 2.38
CA PHE A 305 -13.47 4.90 0.92
C PHE A 305 -13.99 6.18 0.26
N GLN A 306 -15.04 6.80 0.83
CA GLN A 306 -15.61 8.04 0.32
C GLN A 306 -14.62 9.21 0.45
N ALA A 307 -13.94 9.31 1.59
CA ALA A 307 -12.98 10.36 1.87
C ALA A 307 -11.74 10.24 0.97
N PHE A 308 -11.19 9.04 0.82
CA PHE A 308 -9.91 8.82 0.13
C PHE A 308 -9.99 9.26 -1.33
N HIS A 309 -11.05 8.91 -2.06
CA HIS A 309 -11.18 9.31 -3.46
C HIS A 309 -11.11 10.84 -3.64
N GLU A 310 -11.85 11.59 -2.81
CA GLU A 310 -11.87 13.05 -2.85
C GLU A 310 -10.53 13.65 -2.39
N LEU A 311 -9.89 13.09 -1.35
CA LEU A 311 -8.63 13.59 -0.80
C LEU A 311 -7.40 13.29 -1.67
N PHE A 312 -7.42 12.17 -2.42
CA PHE A 312 -6.32 11.79 -3.32
C PHE A 312 -6.33 12.58 -4.63
N TYR A 313 -7.51 12.77 -5.22
CA TYR A 313 -7.63 13.32 -6.58
C TYR A 313 -8.19 14.75 -6.61
N GLY A 314 -8.77 15.21 -5.50
CA GLY A 314 -9.24 16.58 -5.35
C GLY A 314 -8.12 17.59 -5.14
N LEU A 315 -8.50 18.87 -5.15
CA LEU A 315 -7.60 19.94 -4.73
C LEU A 315 -7.25 19.75 -3.24
N PRO A 316 -6.01 20.04 -2.80
CA PRO A 316 -5.56 19.81 -1.44
C PRO A 316 -6.12 20.85 -0.44
N LEU A 317 -7.41 21.22 -0.58
CA LEU A 317 -8.10 22.25 0.21
C LEU A 317 -8.10 21.93 1.72
N TRP A 318 -8.03 20.64 2.05
CA TRP A 318 -7.90 20.11 3.40
C TRP A 318 -6.65 20.62 4.15
N LYS A 319 -5.64 21.14 3.45
CA LYS A 319 -4.46 21.77 4.07
C LYS A 319 -4.76 23.13 4.71
N TRP A 320 -5.82 23.82 4.28
CA TRP A 320 -6.16 25.17 4.75
C TRP A 320 -7.41 25.20 5.64
N TYR A 321 -8.38 24.32 5.40
CA TYR A 321 -9.58 24.22 6.22
C TYR A 321 -10.16 22.81 6.20
N GLU A 322 -11.01 22.52 7.19
CA GLU A 322 -11.62 21.20 7.36
C GLU A 322 -12.73 20.95 6.33
N THR A 323 -12.34 20.40 5.18
CA THR A 323 -13.27 19.97 4.12
C THR A 323 -14.16 18.82 4.58
N GLU A 324 -15.34 18.65 3.95
CA GLU A 324 -16.25 17.53 4.25
C GLU A 324 -15.59 16.15 4.07
N SER A 325 -14.71 15.99 3.07
CA SER A 325 -13.91 14.77 2.89
C SER A 325 -12.95 14.52 4.05
N TYR A 326 -12.36 15.58 4.61
CA TYR A 326 -11.48 15.48 5.77
C TYR A 326 -12.24 15.17 7.07
N LYS A 327 -13.46 15.70 7.24
CA LYS A 327 -14.34 15.29 8.37
C LYS A 327 -14.72 13.81 8.30
N LYS A 328 -14.99 13.30 7.09
CA LYS A 328 -15.24 11.87 6.88
C LYS A 328 -14.01 11.03 7.25
N LEU A 329 -12.82 11.48 6.87
CA LEU A 329 -11.56 10.86 7.28
C LEU A 329 -11.42 10.84 8.81
N ASP A 330 -11.64 11.96 9.48
CA ASP A 330 -11.53 12.05 10.94
C ASP A 330 -12.48 11.11 11.66
N LYS A 331 -13.74 11.07 11.23
CA LYS A 331 -14.73 10.15 11.78
C LYS A 331 -14.33 8.69 11.54
N ALA A 332 -13.85 8.37 10.33
CA ALA A 332 -13.44 7.01 9.98
C ALA A 332 -12.24 6.53 10.82
N GLU A 333 -11.17 7.32 10.88
CA GLU A 333 -9.97 6.96 11.66
C GLU A 333 -10.26 6.87 13.16
N SER A 334 -11.12 7.75 13.69
CA SER A 334 -11.51 7.70 15.10
C SER A 334 -12.26 6.42 15.45
N LEU A 335 -13.25 6.04 14.65
CA LEU A 335 -14.00 4.80 14.86
C LEU A 335 -13.11 3.54 14.70
N MET A 336 -12.21 3.53 13.71
CA MET A 336 -11.24 2.43 13.56
C MET A 336 -10.30 2.32 14.75
N TYR A 337 -9.81 3.46 15.25
CA TYR A 337 -8.94 3.50 16.41
C TYR A 337 -9.63 2.93 17.64
N GLU A 338 -10.86 3.37 17.94
CA GLU A 338 -11.60 2.91 19.11
C GLU A 338 -11.91 1.42 19.06
N ALA A 339 -12.39 0.92 17.92
CA ALA A 339 -12.68 -0.49 17.72
C ALA A 339 -11.41 -1.36 17.80
N THR A 340 -10.32 -0.91 17.17
CA THR A 340 -9.03 -1.62 17.20
C THR A 340 -8.44 -1.65 18.60
N ASN A 341 -8.42 -0.51 19.30
CA ASN A 341 -7.89 -0.44 20.64
C ASN A 341 -8.66 -1.36 21.60
N ARG A 342 -9.99 -1.35 21.56
CA ARG A 342 -10.84 -2.26 22.36
C ARG A 342 -10.43 -3.71 22.16
N GLN A 343 -10.29 -4.13 20.91
CA GLN A 343 -9.93 -5.51 20.58
C GLN A 343 -8.51 -5.88 21.03
N ILE A 344 -7.55 -4.98 20.86
CA ILE A 344 -6.17 -5.19 21.34
C ILE A 344 -6.17 -5.40 22.85
N GLN A 345 -6.91 -4.57 23.61
CA GLN A 345 -7.02 -4.71 25.06
C GLN A 345 -7.66 -6.06 25.46
N GLU A 346 -8.72 -6.49 24.79
CA GLU A 346 -9.35 -7.80 25.04
C GLU A 346 -8.36 -8.96 24.80
N VAL A 347 -7.53 -8.88 23.76
CA VAL A 347 -6.50 -9.90 23.47
C VAL A 347 -5.40 -9.87 24.53
N ILE A 348 -4.95 -8.69 24.96
CA ILE A 348 -3.97 -8.54 26.06
C ILE A 348 -4.52 -9.17 27.34
N GLU A 349 -5.77 -8.90 27.71
CA GLU A 349 -6.40 -9.47 28.90
C GLU A 349 -6.51 -11.00 28.83
N LYS A 350 -6.87 -11.54 27.66
CA LYS A 350 -6.91 -13.00 27.43
C LYS A 350 -5.54 -13.64 27.59
N LEU A 351 -4.50 -13.05 27.00
CA LEU A 351 -3.12 -13.53 27.12
C LEU A 351 -2.60 -13.44 28.56
N ARG A 352 -3.02 -12.42 29.32
CA ARG A 352 -2.68 -12.31 30.75
C ARG A 352 -3.33 -13.42 31.58
N ASN A 353 -4.56 -13.80 31.24
CA ASN A 353 -5.31 -14.84 31.95
C ASN A 353 -4.91 -16.27 31.52
N ASN A 354 -4.30 -16.43 30.34
CA ASN A 354 -3.80 -17.70 29.83
C ASN A 354 -2.40 -17.54 29.19
N PRO A 355 -1.32 -17.52 30.00
CA PRO A 355 0.04 -17.26 29.51
C PRO A 355 0.58 -18.35 28.57
N ASP A 356 0.12 -19.59 28.74
CA ASP A 356 0.51 -20.77 27.97
C ASP A 356 -0.36 -20.97 26.72
N ASP A 357 -1.08 -19.93 26.29
CA ASP A 357 -1.85 -19.95 25.05
C ASP A 357 -0.93 -20.05 23.83
N ASP A 358 -0.76 -21.26 23.32
CA ASP A 358 0.04 -21.59 22.13
C ASP A 358 -0.67 -21.25 20.80
N GLU A 359 -1.86 -20.63 20.84
CA GLU A 359 -2.57 -20.23 19.62
C GLU A 359 -1.76 -19.16 18.86
N GLU A 360 -1.29 -19.52 17.66
CA GLU A 360 -0.54 -18.65 16.78
C GLU A 360 -1.47 -17.71 16.01
N GLY A 361 -1.24 -16.40 16.13
CA GLY A 361 -1.96 -15.38 15.35
C GLY A 361 -1.09 -14.13 15.20
N VAL A 362 -1.32 -13.32 14.16
CA VAL A 362 -0.51 -12.12 13.88
C VAL A 362 -0.53 -11.16 15.06
N LEU A 363 -1.71 -10.74 15.52
CA LEU A 363 -1.84 -9.81 16.64
C LEU A 363 -1.23 -10.36 17.94
N ARG A 364 -1.54 -11.61 18.29
CA ARG A 364 -0.99 -12.29 19.48
C ARG A 364 0.54 -12.33 19.44
N THR A 365 1.10 -12.64 18.27
CA THR A 365 2.56 -12.69 18.07
C THR A 365 3.19 -11.31 18.20
N LEU A 366 2.55 -10.26 17.67
CA LEU A 366 3.03 -8.88 17.81
C LEU A 366 3.03 -8.43 19.27
N ILE A 367 1.95 -8.72 20.01
CA ILE A 367 1.84 -8.43 21.46
C ILE A 367 2.93 -9.18 22.24
N LYS A 368 3.08 -10.50 22.02
CA LYS A 368 4.08 -11.33 22.71
C LYS A 368 5.52 -10.88 22.45
N ARG A 369 5.83 -10.40 21.24
CA ARG A 369 7.17 -9.89 20.91
C ARG A 369 7.50 -8.57 21.58
N ASN A 370 6.49 -7.74 21.87
CA ASN A 370 6.63 -6.46 22.56
C ASN A 370 7.73 -5.55 21.97
N GLN A 371 7.79 -5.46 20.63
CA GLN A 371 8.75 -4.64 19.89
C GLN A 371 8.14 -3.33 19.36
N LEU A 372 6.85 -3.12 19.58
CA LEU A 372 6.09 -1.94 19.16
C LEU A 372 5.55 -1.24 20.40
N THR A 373 5.43 0.08 20.34
CA THR A 373 4.61 0.83 21.30
C THR A 373 3.12 0.49 21.12
N ASP A 374 2.27 0.79 22.11
CA ASP A 374 0.82 0.59 21.98
C ASP A 374 0.24 1.34 20.78
N GLN A 375 0.71 2.57 20.54
CA GLN A 375 0.32 3.40 19.40
C GLN A 375 0.78 2.80 18.07
N GLN A 376 2.01 2.30 18.00
CA GLN A 376 2.53 1.59 16.82
C GLN A 376 1.79 0.29 16.55
N LEU A 377 1.40 -0.45 17.59
CA LEU A 377 0.61 -1.67 17.45
C LEU A 377 -0.78 -1.34 16.87
N ILE A 378 -1.47 -0.35 17.43
CA ILE A 378 -2.79 0.09 16.95
C ILE A 378 -2.71 0.54 15.49
N VAL A 379 -1.78 1.43 15.14
CA VAL A 379 -1.67 1.93 13.76
C VAL A 379 -1.30 0.82 12.78
N SER A 380 -0.47 -0.14 13.18
CA SER A 380 -0.10 -1.29 12.34
C SER A 380 -1.30 -2.20 12.08
N VAL A 381 -2.15 -2.40 13.08
CA VAL A 381 -3.39 -3.16 12.93
C VAL A 381 -4.38 -2.44 12.02
N ILE A 382 -4.57 -1.13 12.21
CA ILE A 382 -5.44 -0.32 11.35
C ILE A 382 -4.96 -0.35 9.90
N ASP A 383 -3.66 -0.22 9.66
CA ASP A 383 -3.07 -0.30 8.31
C ASP A 383 -3.28 -1.67 7.68
N LEU A 384 -3.15 -2.74 8.46
CA LEU A 384 -3.36 -4.12 8.01
C LEU A 384 -4.83 -4.37 7.64
N ILE A 385 -5.77 -3.92 8.48
CA ILE A 385 -7.21 -3.99 8.24
C ILE A 385 -7.57 -3.21 6.98
N SER A 386 -7.20 -1.93 6.94
CA SER A 386 -7.53 -1.02 5.85
C SER A 386 -7.00 -1.57 4.54
N GLY A 387 -5.69 -1.89 4.50
CA GLY A 387 -5.05 -2.49 3.33
C GLY A 387 -5.77 -3.76 2.87
N GLY A 388 -6.06 -4.70 3.78
CA GLY A 388 -6.78 -5.93 3.44
C GLY A 388 -8.12 -5.66 2.77
N ILE A 389 -8.93 -4.76 3.31
CA ILE A 389 -10.28 -4.49 2.80
C ILE A 389 -10.24 -3.83 1.41
N PHE A 390 -9.33 -2.87 1.21
CA PHE A 390 -9.11 -2.23 -0.09
C PHE A 390 -8.77 -3.26 -1.18
N THR A 391 -8.05 -4.32 -0.81
CA THR A 391 -7.63 -5.37 -1.76
C THR A 391 -8.69 -6.39 -2.08
N VAL A 392 -9.31 -6.98 -1.05
CA VAL A 392 -10.32 -8.06 -1.23
C VAL A 392 -11.52 -7.57 -2.04
N ARG A 393 -11.86 -6.29 -1.87
CA ARG A 393 -12.94 -5.66 -2.63
C ARG A 393 -12.68 -5.57 -4.13
N ASN A 394 -11.44 -5.28 -4.52
CA ASN A 394 -11.09 -4.95 -5.90
C ASN A 394 -10.74 -6.17 -6.78
N VAL A 395 -10.99 -7.40 -6.29
CA VAL A 395 -10.72 -8.65 -7.03
C VAL A 395 -11.84 -9.00 -8.04
N ASN A 396 -12.96 -8.28 -8.02
CA ASN A 396 -14.02 -8.46 -9.01
C ASN A 396 -13.89 -7.43 -10.13
N TYR A 397 -13.23 -7.82 -11.21
CA TYR A 397 -13.42 -7.26 -12.55
C TYR A 397 -14.13 -8.27 -13.43
#